data_AF-A0A7J9XNZ6-F1
#
_entry.id   AF-A0A7J9XNZ6-F1
#
_cell.length_a   1.000
_cell.length_b   1.000
_cell.length_c   1.000
_cell.angle_alpha   90.00
_cell.angle_beta   90.00
_cell.angle_gamma   90.00
#
_symmetry.space_group_name_H-M   'P 1'
#
loop_
_entity.id
_entity.type
_entity.pdbx_description
1 polymer ?
#
loop_
_entity_poly.entity_id
_entity_poly.type
_entity_poly.pdbx_seq_one_letter_code
_entity_poly.pdbx_strand_id
1 'polypeptide(L)'
;MRYSQLRNVVAGALVVFAICFAYNMLVIEGALIPPLLVFGIVSLVLAWLVSRPWRWAPLVAAVWFVLVFAVSVPIIVSDLSGANGVHPLLWQVVTTLTAVIGVAAGVMATLQARPSAGRGPQAAV
;
A
#
# COMPACT_ATOMS: atom_id res chain seq x y z
N MET A 1 -1.99 -17.04 9.67
CA MET A 1 -1.29 -16.68 8.41
C MET A 1 0.22 -16.70 8.63
N ARG A 2 0.98 -17.26 7.69
CA ARG A 2 2.46 -17.26 7.74
C ARG A 2 3.00 -15.91 7.24
N TYR A 3 4.13 -15.43 7.78
CA TYR A 3 4.77 -14.15 7.37
C TYR A 3 4.93 -13.99 5.85
N SER A 4 5.23 -15.08 5.14
CA SER A 4 5.33 -15.10 3.68
C SER A 4 4.02 -14.77 2.96
N GLN A 5 2.86 -15.14 3.52
CA GLN A 5 1.56 -14.84 2.94
C GLN A 5 1.22 -13.35 3.08
N LEU A 6 1.46 -12.75 4.25
CA LEU A 6 1.26 -11.32 4.47
C LEU A 6 2.16 -10.46 3.59
N ARG A 7 3.42 -10.88 3.42
CA ARG A 7 4.36 -10.21 2.52
C ARG A 7 3.85 -10.19 1.07
N ASN A 8 3.30 -11.30 0.60
CA ASN A 8 2.71 -11.37 -0.74
C ASN A 8 1.46 -10.49 -0.85
N VAL A 9 0.65 -10.40 0.19
CA VAL A 9 -0.52 -9.48 0.23
C VAL A 9 -0.07 -8.03 0.13
N VAL A 10 0.96 -7.62 0.86
CA VAL A 10 1.50 -6.25 0.81
C VAL A 10 2.08 -5.94 -0.58
N ALA A 11 2.86 -6.86 -1.15
CA ALA A 11 3.39 -6.70 -2.50
C ALA A 11 2.26 -6.60 -3.55
N GLY A 12 1.24 -7.46 -3.43
CA GLY A 12 0.06 -7.44 -4.28
C GLY A 12 -0.71 -6.13 -4.17
N ALA A 13 -0.93 -5.63 -2.94
CA ALA A 13 -1.60 -4.35 -2.70
C ALA A 13 -0.85 -3.19 -3.38
N LEU A 14 0.49 -3.16 -3.30
CA LEU A 14 1.30 -2.13 -3.94
C LEU A 14 1.23 -2.18 -5.48
N VAL A 15 1.17 -3.39 -6.05
CA VAL A 15 1.00 -3.57 -7.51
C VAL A 15 -0.39 -3.10 -7.95
N VAL A 16 -1.45 -3.52 -7.24
CA VAL A 16 -2.82 -3.06 -7.51
C VAL A 16 -2.89 -1.53 -7.42
N PHE A 17 -2.22 -0.94 -6.44
CA PHE A 17 -2.18 0.51 -6.27
C PHE A 17 -1.50 1.23 -7.44
N ALA A 18 -0.39 0.68 -7.95
CA ALA A 18 0.25 1.20 -9.16
C ALA A 18 -0.68 1.11 -10.40
N ILE A 19 -1.42 0.01 -10.53
CA ILE A 19 -2.42 -0.18 -11.59
C ILE A 19 -3.56 0.85 -11.45
N CYS A 20 -4.04 1.12 -10.24
CA CYS A 20 -5.06 2.15 -9.99
C CYS A 20 -4.61 3.52 -10.49
N PHE A 21 -3.36 3.91 -10.27
CA PHE A 21 -2.83 5.17 -10.80
C PHE A 21 -2.72 5.18 -12.33
N ALA A 22 -2.25 4.09 -12.94
CA ALA A 22 -2.23 3.98 -14.40
C ALA A 22 -3.63 4.07 -15.00
N TYR A 23 -4.62 3.44 -14.36
CA TYR A 23 -6.02 3.53 -14.77
C TYR A 23 -6.56 4.95 -14.68
N ASN A 24 -6.27 5.67 -13.59
CA ASN A 24 -6.69 7.06 -13.42
C ASN A 24 -6.16 7.93 -14.57
N MET A 25 -4.85 7.84 -14.86
CA MET A 25 -4.24 8.59 -15.97
C MET A 25 -4.87 8.28 -17.32
N LEU A 26 -4.98 6.99 -17.65
CA LEU A 26 -5.30 6.56 -19.01
C LEU A 26 -6.79 6.59 -19.30
N VAL A 27 -7.63 6.35 -18.29
CA VAL A 27 -9.07 6.14 -18.47
C VAL A 27 -9.90 7.27 -17.89
N ILE A 28 -9.50 7.87 -16.75
CA ILE A 28 -10.27 8.94 -16.12
C ILE A 28 -9.83 10.30 -16.69
N GLU A 29 -8.53 10.59 -16.63
CA GLU A 29 -7.97 11.88 -17.04
C GLU A 29 -7.65 11.92 -18.54
N GLY A 30 -7.43 10.75 -19.15
CA GLY A 30 -7.00 10.63 -20.56
C GLY A 30 -5.63 11.27 -20.85
N ALA A 31 -4.85 11.56 -19.81
CA ALA A 31 -3.59 12.28 -19.88
C ALA A 31 -2.56 11.69 -18.91
N LEU A 32 -1.30 11.75 -19.32
CA LEU A 32 -0.19 11.33 -18.49
C LEU A 32 0.14 12.44 -17.48
N ILE A 33 -0.17 12.23 -16.21
CA ILE A 33 0.06 13.22 -15.15
C ILE A 33 1.34 12.86 -14.39
N PRO A 34 2.46 13.60 -14.55
CA PRO A 34 3.76 13.18 -14.03
C PRO A 34 3.80 12.85 -12.52
N PRO A 35 3.13 13.62 -11.63
CA PRO A 35 3.08 13.29 -10.20
C PRO A 35 2.48 11.91 -9.89
N LEU A 36 1.36 11.57 -10.54
CA LEU A 36 0.71 10.27 -10.39
C LEU A 36 1.61 9.13 -10.90
N LEU A 37 2.47 9.41 -11.88
CA LEU A 37 3.39 8.43 -12.47
C LEU A 37 4.48 8.07 -11.46
N VAL A 38 5.01 9.10 -10.80
CA VAL A 38 5.99 8.94 -9.72
C VAL A 38 5.39 8.09 -8.59
N PHE A 39 4.14 8.33 -8.20
CA PHE A 39 3.48 7.50 -7.18
C PHE A 39 3.33 6.04 -7.59
N GLY A 40 2.99 5.77 -8.85
CA GLY A 40 2.97 4.42 -9.41
C GLY A 40 4.33 3.72 -9.37
N ILE A 41 5.39 4.41 -9.81
CA ILE A 41 6.76 3.88 -9.80
C ILE A 41 7.22 3.58 -8.38
N VAL A 42 7.02 4.51 -7.43
CA VAL A 42 7.42 4.29 -6.03
C VAL A 42 6.70 3.08 -5.44
N SER A 43 5.41 2.91 -5.77
CA SER A 43 4.64 1.74 -5.33
C SER A 43 5.23 0.42 -5.87
N LEU A 44 5.67 0.38 -7.12
CA LEU A 44 6.33 -0.79 -7.71
C LEU A 44 7.72 -1.06 -7.10
N VAL A 45 8.51 -0.01 -6.84
CA VAL A 45 9.81 -0.13 -6.17
C VAL A 45 9.62 -0.71 -4.77
N LEU A 46 8.60 -0.25 -4.04
CA LEU A 46 8.25 -0.80 -2.73
C LEU A 46 7.75 -2.23 -2.83
N ALA A 47 6.99 -2.60 -3.86
CA ALA A 47 6.51 -3.97 -4.05
C ALA A 47 7.69 -4.93 -4.24
N TRP A 48 8.66 -4.52 -5.06
CA TRP A 48 9.91 -5.25 -5.24
C TRP A 48 10.72 -5.32 -3.95
N LEU A 49 10.81 -4.23 -3.19
CA LEU A 49 11.53 -4.20 -1.92
C LEU A 49 10.87 -5.11 -0.86
N VAL A 50 9.54 -5.15 -0.81
CA VAL A 50 8.76 -6.05 0.06
C VAL A 50 8.95 -7.51 -0.32
N SER A 51 9.19 -7.83 -1.60
CA SER A 51 9.47 -9.21 -2.00
C SER A 51 10.79 -9.76 -1.42
N ARG A 52 11.72 -8.88 -1.03
CA ARG A 52 13.01 -9.24 -0.43
C ARG A 52 12.87 -9.65 1.04
N PRO A 53 13.86 -10.37 1.62
CA PRO A 53 13.83 -10.77 3.03
C PRO A 53 14.17 -9.61 4.00
N TRP A 54 13.65 -8.41 3.76
CA TRP A 54 13.87 -7.25 4.62
C TRP A 54 12.67 -7.03 5.57
N ARG A 55 12.91 -7.17 6.87
CA ARG A 55 11.85 -7.15 7.91
C ARG A 55 11.07 -5.83 8.01
N TRP A 56 11.66 -4.72 7.57
CA TRP A 56 11.05 -3.39 7.64
C TRP A 56 10.34 -2.99 6.35
N ALA A 57 10.53 -3.74 5.26
CA ALA A 57 9.89 -3.44 3.98
C ALA A 57 8.36 -3.30 4.09
N PRO A 58 7.64 -4.18 4.82
CA PRO A 58 6.20 -4.05 4.97
C PRO A 58 5.78 -2.81 5.77
N LEU A 59 6.64 -2.34 6.70
CA LEU A 59 6.41 -1.10 7.44
C LEU A 59 6.53 0.12 6.52
N VAL A 60 7.57 0.15 5.69
CA VAL A 60 7.79 1.23 4.72
C VAL A 60 6.63 1.30 3.73
N ALA A 61 6.13 0.16 3.28
CA ALA A 61 4.93 0.07 2.46
C ALA A 61 3.68 0.61 3.18
N ALA A 62 3.49 0.30 4.45
CA ALA A 62 2.38 0.84 5.24
C ALA A 62 2.47 2.37 5.39
N VAL A 63 3.65 2.91 5.70
CA VAL A 63 3.87 4.36 5.77
C VAL A 63 3.59 5.03 4.42
N TRP A 64 4.01 4.40 3.33
CA TRP A 64 3.71 4.87 1.98
C TRP A 64 2.20 4.97 1.71
N PHE A 65 1.43 3.93 2.03
CA PHE A 65 -0.02 3.96 1.88
C PHE A 65 -0.68 5.07 2.70
N VAL A 66 -0.21 5.30 3.93
CA VAL A 66 -0.72 6.39 4.79
C VAL A 66 -0.43 7.76 4.17
N LEU A 67 0.78 7.97 3.65
CA LEU A 67 1.15 9.23 3.00
C LEU A 67 0.31 9.50 1.76
N VAL A 68 0.13 8.50 0.90
CA VAL A 68 -0.72 8.66 -0.28
C VAL A 68 -2.15 8.96 0.15
N PHE A 69 -2.70 8.23 1.12
CA PHE A 69 -4.05 8.47 1.61
C PHE A 69 -4.23 9.90 2.14
N ALA A 70 -3.27 10.40 2.93
CA ALA A 70 -3.28 11.76 3.45
C ALA A 70 -3.30 12.82 2.33
N VAL A 71 -2.56 12.60 1.25
CA VAL A 71 -2.55 13.48 0.07
C VAL A 71 -3.87 13.38 -0.71
N SER A 72 -4.51 12.21 -0.73
CA SER A 72 -5.79 12.01 -1.42
C SER A 72 -6.99 12.59 -0.68
N VAL A 73 -6.97 12.72 0.65
CA VAL A 73 -8.10 13.24 1.46
C VAL A 73 -8.70 14.57 0.95
N PRO A 74 -7.91 15.64 0.69
CA PRO A 74 -8.49 16.89 0.17
C PRO A 74 -9.16 16.73 -1.19
N ILE A 75 -8.66 15.82 -2.04
CA ILE A 75 -9.25 15.50 -3.36
C ILE A 75 -10.60 14.78 -3.18
N ILE A 76 -10.67 13.86 -2.22
CA ILE A 76 -11.90 13.14 -1.86
C ILE A 76 -12.99 14.13 -1.44
N VAL A 77 -12.63 15.09 -0.56
CA VAL A 77 -13.57 16.09 -0.07
C VAL A 77 -14.04 17.02 -1.19
N SER A 78 -13.16 17.40 -2.12
CA SER A 78 -13.56 18.19 -3.29
C SER A 78 -14.48 17.41 -4.23
N ASP A 79 -14.24 16.11 -4.44
CA ASP A 79 -15.07 15.29 -5.33
C ASP A 79 -16.44 14.97 -4.73
N LEU A 80 -16.54 14.82 -3.40
CA LEU A 80 -17.81 14.65 -2.67
C LEU A 80 -18.65 15.93 -2.62
N SER A 81 -18.02 17.10 -2.72
CA SER A 81 -18.71 18.41 -2.75
C SER A 81 -18.99 18.91 -4.16
N GLY A 82 -18.34 18.36 -5.18
CA GLY A 82 -18.62 18.61 -6.59
C GLY A 82 -19.61 17.62 -7.20
N ALA A 83 -20.29 18.01 -8.28
CA ALA A 83 -21.13 17.12 -9.10
C ALA A 83 -20.30 16.15 -9.96
N ASN A 84 -19.21 15.62 -9.42
CA ASN A 84 -18.32 14.71 -10.12
C ASN A 84 -18.99 13.33 -10.18
N GLY A 85 -18.99 12.70 -11.36
CA GLY A 85 -19.76 11.47 -11.60
C GLY A 85 -19.42 10.31 -10.67
N VAL A 86 -20.26 9.28 -10.66
CA VAL A 86 -20.13 8.10 -9.78
C VAL A 86 -18.81 7.32 -10.01
N HIS A 87 -18.24 7.43 -11.21
CA HIS A 87 -17.06 6.69 -11.64
C HIS A 87 -15.75 7.06 -10.90
N PRO A 88 -15.33 8.35 -10.83
CA PRO A 88 -14.18 8.75 -10.01
C PRO A 88 -14.37 8.44 -8.51
N LEU A 89 -15.60 8.57 -7.99
CA LEU A 89 -15.91 8.19 -6.60
C LEU A 89 -15.67 6.69 -6.34
N LEU A 90 -16.10 5.80 -7.24
CA LEU A 90 -15.85 4.36 -7.14
C LEU A 90 -14.36 4.03 -7.19
N TRP A 91 -13.61 4.65 -8.10
CA TRP A 91 -12.15 4.50 -8.17
C TRP A 91 -11.47 4.91 -6.85
N GLN A 92 -11.94 6.01 -6.24
CA GLN A 92 -11.44 6.52 -4.98
C GLN A 92 -11.67 5.56 -3.82
N VAL A 93 -12.86 4.95 -3.75
CA VAL A 93 -13.22 3.93 -2.73
C VAL A 93 -12.31 2.71 -2.86
N VAL A 94 -12.12 2.19 -4.08
CA VAL A 94 -11.26 1.02 -4.34
C VAL A 94 -9.81 1.29 -3.92
N THR A 95 -9.30 2.48 -4.27
CA THR A 95 -7.93 2.89 -3.93
C THR A 95 -7.75 3.00 -2.41
N THR A 96 -8.73 3.59 -1.73
CA THR A 96 -8.73 3.72 -0.26
C THR A 96 -8.76 2.36 0.44
N LEU A 97 -9.66 1.46 0.02
CA LEU A 97 -9.75 0.11 0.59
C LEU A 97 -8.45 -0.67 0.40
N THR A 98 -7.83 -0.54 -0.77
CA THR A 98 -6.54 -1.18 -1.05
C THR A 98 -5.44 -0.65 -0.13
N ALA A 99 -5.40 0.66 0.12
CA ALA A 99 -4.46 1.27 1.05
C ALA A 99 -4.66 0.76 2.48
N VAL A 100 -5.90 0.68 2.97
CA VAL A 100 -6.23 0.16 4.31
C VAL A 100 -5.77 -1.29 4.46
N ILE A 101 -6.03 -2.14 3.45
CA ILE A 101 -5.58 -3.54 3.46
C ILE A 101 -4.04 -3.61 3.46
N GLY A 102 -3.38 -2.79 2.64
CA GLY A 102 -1.92 -2.71 2.58
C GLY A 102 -1.28 -2.31 3.91
N VAL A 103 -1.85 -1.31 4.59
CA VAL A 103 -1.41 -0.87 5.93
C VAL A 103 -1.59 -1.99 6.96
N ALA A 104 -2.79 -2.57 7.04
CA ALA A 104 -3.08 -3.63 8.00
C ALA A 104 -2.16 -4.84 7.80
N ALA A 105 -1.95 -5.27 6.55
CA ALA A 105 -1.06 -6.37 6.22
C ALA A 105 0.42 -6.04 6.53
N GLY A 106 0.86 -4.80 6.26
CA GLY A 106 2.23 -4.36 6.56
C GLY A 106 2.54 -4.30 8.05
N VAL A 107 1.60 -3.79 8.85
CA VAL A 107 1.70 -3.78 10.32
C VAL A 107 1.68 -5.21 10.87
N MET A 108 0.79 -6.08 10.41
CA MET A 108 0.77 -7.47 10.86
C MET A 108 2.06 -8.23 10.48
N ALA A 109 2.59 -8.02 9.28
CA ALA A 109 3.83 -8.66 8.83
C ALA A 109 5.02 -8.27 9.71
N THR A 110 5.12 -6.99 10.09
CA THR A 110 6.22 -6.49 10.94
C THR A 110 6.11 -6.99 12.38
N LEU A 111 4.89 -7.12 12.93
CA LEU A 111 4.67 -7.73 14.24
C LEU A 111 5.06 -9.21 14.24
N GLN A 112 4.76 -9.95 13.17
CA GLN A 112 5.14 -11.37 13.03
C GLN A 112 6.64 -11.58 12.76
N ALA A 113 7.34 -10.56 12.28
CA ALA A 113 8.79 -10.60 12.05
C ALA A 113 9.61 -10.43 13.35
N ARG A 114 8.98 -10.15 14.50
CA ARG A 114 9.69 -10.09 15.78
C ARG A 114 10.12 -11.50 16.20
N PRO A 115 11.42 -11.73 16.48
CA PRO A 115 11.84 -12.94 17.18
C PRO A 115 11.17 -12.98 18.55
N SER A 116 10.67 -14.14 18.96
CA SER A 116 10.25 -14.41 20.33
C SER A 116 11.45 -14.20 21.26
N ALA A 117 11.56 -13.00 21.82
CA ALA A 117 12.48 -12.68 22.91
C ALA A 117 12.04 -13.50 24.13
N GLY A 118 12.58 -14.70 24.30
CA GLY A 118 12.15 -15.58 25.40
C GLY A 118 12.64 -17.02 25.42
N ARG A 119 13.39 -17.52 24.43
CA ARG A 119 14.21 -18.74 24.65
C ARG A 119 15.64 -18.32 24.91
N GLY A 120 15.89 -17.89 26.15
CA GLY A 120 17.23 -17.95 26.71
C GLY A 120 17.75 -19.39 26.64
N PRO A 121 19.06 -19.60 26.52
CA PRO A 121 19.66 -20.93 26.58
C PRO A 121 19.35 -21.51 27.97
N GLN A 122 18.38 -22.42 28.06
CA GLN A 122 18.35 -23.36 29.18
C GLN A 122 19.59 -24.23 29.00
N ALA A 123 20.58 -23.89 29.81
CA ALA A 123 21.84 -24.57 29.96
C ALA A 123 21.59 -26.08 30.05
N ALA A 124 22.19 -26.81 29.13
CA ALA A 124 22.57 -28.19 29.36
C ALA A 124 23.70 -28.16 30.41
N VAL A 125 23.36 -28.38 31.68
CA VAL A 125 24.26 -28.86 32.74
C VAL A 125 23.46 -29.81 33.63
#